data_AF-A0A0F9MR15-F1
#
_entry.id   AF-A0A0F9MR15-F1
#
_cell.length_a   1.000
_cell.length_b   1.000
_cell.length_c   1.000
_cell.angle_alpha   90.00
_cell.angle_beta   90.00
_cell.angle_gamma   90.00
#
_symmetry.space_group_name_H-M   'P 1'
#
loop_
_entity.id
_entity.type
_entity.pdbx_description
1 polymer ?
#
loop_
_entity_poly.entity_id
_entity_poly.type
_entity_poly.pdbx_seq_one_letter_code
_entity_poly.pdbx_strand_id
1 'polypeptide(L)'
;MVDAIVTVAVMAGFIFAFRVVGLIWWSWFWTGLTFYLALFEIAARVETRLTISQQFWAYSLNHPVGAWVLAGMVGFGGIGLSVHLLWKLLFK
;
A
#
# COMPACT_ATOMS: atom_id res chain seq x y z
N MET A 1 -3.72 14.13 -7.29
CA MET A 1 -2.92 13.57 -8.40
C MET A 1 -1.56 13.07 -7.93
N VAL A 2 -0.87 13.80 -7.05
CA VAL A 2 0.41 13.36 -6.45
C VAL A 2 0.27 12.01 -5.71
N ASP A 3 -0.79 11.82 -4.92
CA ASP A 3 -1.01 10.59 -4.12
C ASP A 3 -1.13 9.31 -4.95
N ALA A 4 -1.77 9.38 -6.11
CA ALA A 4 -1.93 8.25 -7.03
C ALA A 4 -0.58 7.87 -7.67
N ILE A 5 0.23 8.86 -8.05
CA ILE A 5 1.56 8.64 -8.63
C ILE A 5 2.49 8.00 -7.60
N VAL A 6 2.47 8.50 -6.36
CA VAL A 6 3.26 7.94 -5.25
C VAL A 6 2.86 6.50 -4.98
N THR A 7 1.56 6.20 -4.92
CA THR A 7 1.05 4.83 -4.71
C THR A 7 1.54 3.88 -5.81
N VAL A 8 1.44 4.28 -7.08
CA VAL A 8 1.91 3.48 -8.22
C VAL A 8 3.43 3.25 -8.14
N ALA A 9 4.21 4.28 -7.82
CA ALA A 9 5.67 4.17 -7.69
C ALA A 9 6.09 3.22 -6.56
N VAL A 10 5.45 3.31 -5.39
CA VAL A 10 5.69 2.43 -4.25
C VAL A 10 5.37 0.97 -4.61
N MET A 11 4.23 0.73 -5.26
CA MET A 11 3.83 -0.61 -5.68
C MET A 11 4.76 -1.20 -6.75
N ALA A 12 5.20 -0.40 -7.72
CA ALA A 12 6.19 -0.81 -8.71
C ALA A 12 7.52 -1.19 -8.04
N GLY A 13 7.95 -0.45 -7.03
CA GLY A 13 9.13 -0.76 -6.21
C GLY A 13 9.02 -2.11 -5.51
N PHE A 14 7.87 -2.41 -4.89
CA PHE A 14 7.62 -3.72 -4.29
C PHE A 14 7.64 -4.84 -5.32
N ILE A 15 6.91 -4.71 -6.44
CA ILE A 15 6.88 -5.72 -7.51
C ILE A 15 8.30 -6.05 -7.98
N PHE A 16 9.14 -5.04 -8.20
CA PHE A 16 10.53 -5.23 -8.58
C PHE A 16 11.35 -5.94 -7.48
N ALA A 17 11.25 -5.49 -6.23
CA ALA A 17 11.97 -6.08 -5.10
C ALA A 17 11.65 -7.57 -4.92
N PHE A 18 10.37 -7.97 -5.02
CA PHE A 18 9.97 -9.38 -4.89
C PHE A 18 10.42 -10.24 -6.06
N ARG A 19 10.49 -9.68 -7.28
CA ARG A 19 11.08 -10.37 -8.44
C ARG A 19 12.58 -10.61 -8.24
N VAL A 20 13.32 -9.62 -7.74
CA VAL A 20 14.77 -9.74 -7.47
C VAL A 20 15.07 -10.82 -6.41
N VAL A 21 14.23 -10.95 -5.38
CA VAL A 21 14.41 -11.96 -4.31
C VAL A 21 13.94 -13.37 -4.74
N GLY A 22 13.46 -13.54 -5.98
CA GLY A 22 13.00 -14.82 -6.53
C GLY A 22 11.63 -15.27 -6.01
N LEU A 23 10.85 -14.36 -5.43
CA LEU A 23 9.51 -14.62 -4.88
C LEU A 23 8.43 -14.21 -5.90
N ILE A 24 8.38 -14.91 -7.04
CA ILE A 24 7.48 -14.60 -8.16
C ILE A 24 6.01 -14.61 -7.71
N TRP A 25 5.60 -15.56 -6.87
CA TRP A 25 4.25 -15.62 -6.29
C TRP A 25 3.86 -14.37 -5.51
N TRP A 26 4.80 -13.80 -4.74
CA TRP A 26 4.55 -12.55 -4.02
C TRP A 26 4.46 -11.35 -4.96
N SER A 27 5.23 -11.32 -6.05
CA SER A 27 5.11 -10.24 -7.05
C SER A 27 3.72 -10.17 -7.67
N TRP A 28 3.06 -11.33 -7.87
CA TRP A 28 1.68 -11.40 -8.34
C TRP A 28 0.67 -10.93 -7.31
N PHE A 29 0.86 -11.27 -6.04
CA PHE A 29 0.05 -10.73 -4.94
C PHE A 29 0.09 -9.20 -4.91
N TRP A 30 1.27 -8.60 -4.96
CA TRP A 30 1.42 -7.13 -4.97
C TRP A 30 0.85 -6.49 -6.23
N THR A 31 0.98 -7.15 -7.38
CA THR A 31 0.35 -6.69 -8.63
C THR A 31 -1.17 -6.68 -8.50
N GLY A 32 -1.76 -7.75 -7.96
CA GLY A 32 -3.20 -7.83 -7.69
C GLY A 32 -3.68 -6.78 -6.69
N LEU A 33 -2.93 -6.57 -5.61
CA LEU A 33 -3.23 -5.52 -4.63
C LEU A 33 -3.20 -4.12 -5.25
N THR A 34 -2.26 -3.86 -6.16
CA THR A 34 -2.17 -2.59 -6.88
C THR A 34 -3.40 -2.35 -7.74
N PHE A 35 -3.82 -3.36 -8.51
CA PHE A 35 -5.05 -3.28 -9.30
C PHE A 35 -6.28 -3.07 -8.42
N TYR A 36 -6.37 -3.79 -7.31
CA TYR A 36 -7.47 -3.64 -6.35
C TYR A 36 -7.54 -2.22 -5.79
N LEU A 37 -6.41 -1.66 -5.34
CA LEU A 37 -6.33 -0.29 -4.84
C LEU A 37 -6.66 0.75 -5.92
N ALA A 38 -6.19 0.54 -7.16
CA ALA A 38 -6.51 1.44 -8.27
C ALA A 38 -8.01 1.44 -8.59
N LEU A 39 -8.66 0.27 -8.58
CA LEU A 39 -10.11 0.16 -8.74
C LEU A 39 -10.87 0.82 -7.58
N PHE A 40 -10.41 0.63 -6.35
CA PHE A 40 -10.98 1.29 -5.17
C PHE A 40 -10.84 2.80 -5.22
N GLU A 41 -9.70 3.33 -5.67
CA GLU A 41 -9.46 4.77 -5.82
C GLU A 41 -10.41 5.36 -6.88
N ILE A 42 -10.63 4.63 -7.99
CA ILE A 42 -11.59 5.03 -9.03
C ILE A 42 -13.02 5.01 -8.46
N ALA A 43 -13.43 3.92 -7.81
CA ALA A 43 -14.76 3.78 -7.23
C ALA A 43 -15.04 4.86 -6.17
N ALA A 44 -14.10 5.07 -5.24
CA ALA A 44 -14.14 6.13 -4.23
C ALA A 44 -14.37 7.51 -4.87
N ARG A 45 -13.65 7.81 -5.95
CA ARG A 45 -13.76 9.08 -6.65
C ARG A 45 -15.06 9.24 -7.43
N VAL A 46 -15.65 8.13 -7.92
CA VAL A 46 -16.96 8.15 -8.58
C VAL A 46 -18.08 8.36 -7.56
N GLU A 47 -18.05 7.68 -6.42
CA GLU A 47 -19.12 7.74 -5.42
C GLU A 47 -19.08 9.00 -4.56
N THR A 48 -17.89 9.37 -4.07
CA THR A 48 -17.74 10.42 -3.05
C THR A 48 -17.08 11.69 -3.57
N ARG A 49 -16.57 11.67 -4.81
CA ARG A 49 -15.71 12.71 -5.42
C ARG A 49 -14.39 12.97 -4.69
N LEU A 50 -14.07 12.18 -3.66
CA LEU A 50 -12.82 12.26 -2.90
C LEU A 50 -11.91 11.08 -3.23
N THR A 51 -10.59 11.29 -3.17
CA THR A 51 -9.59 10.22 -3.22
C THR A 51 -9.55 9.43 -1.90
N ILE A 52 -8.98 8.22 -1.88
CA ILE A 52 -8.83 7.45 -0.64
C ILE A 52 -8.04 8.24 0.40
N SER A 53 -7.00 8.97 -0.01
CA SER A 53 -6.23 9.85 0.89
C SER A 53 -7.11 10.94 1.53
N GLN A 54 -7.98 11.57 0.73
CA GLN A 54 -8.88 12.62 1.21
C GLN A 54 -9.96 12.06 2.13
N GLN A 55 -10.50 10.88 1.83
CA GLN A 55 -11.43 10.18 2.71
C GLN A 55 -10.77 9.81 4.05
N PHE A 56 -9.52 9.33 4.03
CA PHE A 56 -8.77 9.05 5.25
C PHE A 56 -8.58 10.31 6.10
N TRP A 57 -8.17 11.43 5.50
CA TRP A 57 -8.00 12.68 6.24
C TRP A 57 -9.34 13.21 6.79
N ALA A 58 -10.42 13.12 6.01
CA ALA A 58 -11.76 13.47 6.48
C ALA A 58 -12.22 12.57 7.64
N TYR A 59 -11.91 11.27 7.59
CA TYR A 59 -12.16 10.32 8.68
C TYR A 59 -11.31 10.67 9.92
N SER A 60 -10.04 11.03 9.74
CA SER A 60 -9.13 11.37 10.84
C SER A 60 -9.58 12.56 11.67
N LEU A 61 -10.30 13.51 11.06
CA LEU A 61 -10.87 14.68 11.75
C LEU A 61 -11.98 14.29 12.73
N ASN A 62 -12.77 13.26 12.39
CA ASN A 62 -13.88 12.80 13.22
C ASN A 62 -13.48 11.67 14.17
N HIS A 63 -12.48 10.85 13.80
CA HIS A 63 -12.02 9.68 14.53
C HIS A 63 -10.49 9.59 14.57
N PRO A 64 -9.81 10.48 15.32
CA PRO A 64 -8.35 10.59 15.28
C PRO A 64 -7.65 9.30 15.73
N VAL A 65 -8.10 8.67 16.82
CA VAL A 65 -7.50 7.42 17.32
C VAL A 65 -7.66 6.28 16.30
N GLY A 66 -8.85 6.14 15.70
CA GLY A 66 -9.12 5.12 14.69
C GLY A 66 -8.25 5.29 13.44
N ALA A 67 -8.03 6.54 13.01
CA ALA A 67 -7.16 6.84 11.88
C ALA A 67 -5.69 6.47 12.15
N TRP A 68 -5.18 6.76 13.36
CA TRP A 68 -3.82 6.37 13.76
C TRP A 68 -3.65 4.85 13.89
N VAL A 69 -4.67 4.12 14.35
CA VAL A 69 -4.65 2.65 14.38
C VAL A 69 -4.57 2.10 12.96
N LEU A 70 -5.41 2.59 12.04
CA LEU A 70 -5.38 2.18 10.63
C LEU A 70 -4.02 2.47 9.98
N ALA A 71 -3.49 3.68 10.16
CA ALA A 71 -2.17 4.06 9.64
C ALA A 71 -1.06 3.21 10.26
N GLY A 72 -1.14 2.93 11.57
CA GLY A 72 -0.19 2.09 12.29
C GLY A 72 -0.18 0.65 11.75
N MET A 73 -1.35 0.04 11.53
CA MET A 73 -1.45 -1.31 10.96
C MET A 73 -0.76 -1.42 9.60
N VAL A 74 -0.97 -0.43 8.72
CA VAL A 74 -0.30 -0.38 7.42
C VAL A 74 1.21 -0.17 7.57
N GLY A 75 1.62 0.73 8.46
CA GLY A 75 3.05 1.01 8.73
C GLY A 75 3.80 -0.20 9.29
N PHE A 76 3.27 -0.85 10.32
CA PHE A 76 3.88 -2.04 10.92
C PHE A 76 3.90 -3.23 9.95
N GLY A 77 2.85 -3.40 9.14
CA GLY A 77 2.84 -4.40 8.07
C GLY A 77 3.94 -4.16 7.05
N GLY A 78 4.15 -2.91 6.63
CA GLY A 78 5.23 -2.51 5.72
C GLY A 78 6.62 -2.78 6.31
N ILE A 79 6.86 -2.37 7.55
CA ILE A 79 8.15 -2.60 8.25
C ILE A 79 8.43 -4.10 8.39
N GLY A 80 7.44 -4.88 8.83
CA GLY A 80 7.58 -6.32 9.00
C GLY A 80 7.95 -7.02 7.70
N LEU A 81 7.32 -6.61 6.59
CA LEU A 81 7.63 -7.12 5.26
C LEU A 81 9.05 -6.74 4.80
N SER A 82 9.47 -5.49 5.00
CA SER A 82 10.82 -5.03 4.66
C SER A 82 11.89 -5.78 5.46
N VAL A 83 11.66 -6.01 6.76
CA VAL A 83 12.56 -6.78 7.62
C VAL A 83 12.65 -8.24 7.15
N HIS A 84 11.51 -8.86 6.81
CA HIS A 84 11.49 -10.23 6.29
C HIS A 84 12.28 -10.37 4.98
N LEU A 85 12.12 -9.42 4.06
CA LEU A 85 12.86 -9.40 2.79
C LEU A 85 14.37 -9.21 3.00
N LEU A 86 14.77 -8.30 3.88
CA LEU A 86 16.18 -8.09 4.25
C LEU A 86 16.79 -9.35 4.87
N TRP A 87 16.10 -9.98 5.81
CA TRP A 87 16.54 -11.23 6.42
C TRP A 87 16.74 -12.32 5.36
N LYS A 88 15.77 -12.49 4.46
CA LYS A 88 15.87 -13.49 3.39
C LYS A 88 17.00 -13.20 2.39
N LEU A 89 17.34 -11.93 2.15
CA LEU A 89 18.45 -11.55 1.29
C LEU A 89 19.81 -11.86 1.94
N LEU A 90 19.94 -11.61 3.24
CA LEU A 90 21.20 -11.74 3.98
C LEU A 90 21.54 -13.19 4.37
N PHE A 91 20.52 -14.02 4.62
CA PHE A 91 20.69 -15.37 5.19
C PHE A 91 20.27 -16.49 4.23
N LYS A 92 20.47 -16.30 2.92
CA LYS A 92 20.29 -17.36 1.93
C LYS A 92 21.23 -18.54 2.15
#